data_AF-A0A382RD31-F1
#
_entry.id   AF-A0A382RD31-F1
#
_cell.length_a   1.000
_cell.length_b   1.000
_cell.length_c   1.000
_cell.angle_alpha   90.00
_cell.angle_beta   90.00
_cell.angle_gamma   90.00
#
_symmetry.space_group_name_H-M   'P 1'
#
loop_
_entity.id
_entity.type
_entity.pdbx_description
1 polymer ?
#
loop_
_entity_poly.entity_id
_entity_poly.type
_entity_poly.pdbx_seq_one_letter_code
_entity_poly.pdbx_strand_id
1 'polypeptide(L)'
;MSQHKLNVSELDFDKIKVNLKTFLQSQTQFQDFDFEGSGLSILIDLLSYNTHYLSYIANMSTNEMYLDSADIRNNIVSIAKMLGYTPSSPRAPRASIDILVNGAIGSSVTMQKGTVFTTTVDKIDYQYTTNSDITIAPVNGVYTFENVTLYEGTLVTFKYTADATDSDQRFLIPSISADTST
;
A
#
# COMPACT_ATOMS: atom_id res chain seq x y z
N MET A 1 -46.37 16.36 23.86
CA MET A 1 -45.42 15.93 24.90
C MET A 1 -44.45 14.94 24.26
N SER A 2 -43.14 15.21 24.34
CA SER A 2 -42.02 14.52 23.66
C SER A 2 -42.42 13.35 22.76
N GLN A 3 -42.60 13.60 21.46
CA GLN A 3 -41.55 13.37 20.45
C GLN A 3 -40.99 11.95 20.59
N HIS A 4 -41.56 10.99 19.85
CA HIS A 4 -40.89 9.72 19.61
C HIS A 4 -39.57 10.07 18.90
N LYS A 5 -38.48 9.98 19.64
CA LYS A 5 -37.16 10.39 19.16
C LYS A 5 -36.65 9.28 18.25
N LEU A 6 -36.13 9.67 17.09
CA LEU A 6 -35.54 8.74 16.12
C LEU A 6 -34.38 8.02 16.81
N ASN A 7 -34.45 6.69 16.90
CA ASN A 7 -33.40 5.91 17.54
C ASN A 7 -32.22 5.69 16.58
N VAL A 8 -31.10 6.36 16.80
CA VAL A 8 -29.95 6.34 15.88
C VAL A 8 -28.93 5.23 16.15
N SER A 9 -29.19 4.34 17.12
CA SER A 9 -28.25 3.26 17.48
C SER A 9 -28.36 2.02 16.59
N GLU A 10 -29.43 1.87 15.83
CA GLU A 10 -29.68 0.68 15.01
C GLU A 10 -29.00 0.83 13.65
N LEU A 11 -28.26 -0.22 13.25
CA LEU A 11 -27.56 -0.29 11.97
C LEU A 11 -28.23 -1.25 10.99
N ASP A 12 -29.14 -2.11 11.46
CA ASP A 12 -29.87 -3.07 10.66
C ASP A 12 -30.94 -2.36 9.81
N PHE A 13 -30.99 -2.69 8.52
CA PHE A 13 -31.95 -2.12 7.58
C PHE A 13 -33.40 -2.23 8.08
N ASP A 14 -33.83 -3.41 8.53
CA ASP A 14 -35.24 -3.63 8.92
C ASP A 14 -35.59 -2.79 10.16
N LYS A 15 -34.64 -2.63 11.07
CA LYS A 15 -34.82 -1.80 12.26
C LYS A 15 -34.81 -0.31 11.95
N ILE A 16 -33.95 0.14 11.01
CA ILE A 16 -33.94 1.51 10.52
C ILE A 16 -35.29 1.83 9.86
N LYS A 17 -35.80 0.94 9.02
CA LYS A 17 -37.12 1.07 8.38
C LYS A 17 -38.24 1.21 9.41
N VAL A 18 -38.30 0.28 10.36
CA VAL A 18 -39.32 0.30 11.43
C VAL A 18 -39.24 1.60 12.24
N ASN A 19 -38.03 2.04 12.60
CA ASN A 19 -37.81 3.26 13.35
C ASN A 19 -38.24 4.52 12.59
N LEU A 20 -37.91 4.62 11.28
CA LEU A 20 -38.37 5.71 10.42
C LEU A 20 -39.90 5.71 10.28
N LYS A 21 -40.50 4.53 10.13
CA LYS A 21 -41.96 4.37 10.08
C LYS A 21 -42.62 4.81 11.40
N THR A 22 -42.13 4.34 12.54
CA THR A 22 -42.65 4.73 13.87
C THR A 22 -42.49 6.23 14.11
N PHE A 23 -41.37 6.83 13.67
CA PHE A 23 -41.16 8.26 13.73
C PHE A 23 -42.21 9.04 12.91
N LEU A 24 -42.47 8.63 11.67
CA LEU A 24 -43.46 9.27 10.80
C LEU A 24 -44.90 9.10 11.30
N GLN A 25 -45.26 7.91 11.82
CA GLN A 25 -46.57 7.66 12.43
C GLN A 25 -46.85 8.55 13.65
N SER A 26 -45.80 9.01 14.35
CA SER A 26 -45.94 9.91 15.49
C SER A 26 -46.23 11.36 15.11
N GLN A 27 -46.05 11.73 13.83
CA GLN A 27 -46.30 13.08 13.33
C GLN A 27 -47.78 13.28 13.03
N THR A 28 -48.34 14.41 13.47
CA THR A 28 -49.77 14.71 13.32
C THR A 28 -50.21 14.82 11.86
N GLN A 29 -49.29 15.12 10.94
CA GLN A 29 -49.55 15.25 9.50
C GLN A 29 -49.69 13.91 8.76
N PHE A 30 -49.27 12.80 9.39
CA PHE A 30 -49.22 11.49 8.73
C PHE A 30 -49.94 10.39 9.53
N GLN A 31 -50.79 10.75 10.49
CA GLN A 31 -51.55 9.79 11.31
C GLN A 31 -52.54 8.94 10.51
N ASP A 32 -53.01 9.45 9.37
CA ASP A 32 -53.98 8.84 8.47
C ASP A 32 -53.36 8.03 7.33
N PHE A 33 -52.02 8.03 7.20
CA PHE A 33 -51.33 7.31 6.13
C PHE A 33 -51.12 5.83 6.47
N ASP A 34 -51.46 4.96 5.52
CA ASP A 34 -51.06 3.55 5.55
C ASP A 34 -49.66 3.40 4.93
N PHE A 35 -48.68 3.09 5.78
CA PHE A 35 -47.28 2.93 5.41
C PHE A 35 -46.94 1.53 4.86
N GLU A 36 -47.87 0.57 4.86
CA GLU A 36 -47.64 -0.75 4.26
C GLU A 36 -48.08 -0.79 2.79
N GLY A 37 -49.20 -0.15 2.45
CA GLY A 37 -49.80 -0.20 1.12
C GLY A 37 -49.55 1.01 0.21
N SER A 38 -48.91 2.08 0.70
CA SER A 38 -48.73 3.32 -0.08
C SER A 38 -47.36 3.44 -0.74
N GLY A 39 -47.26 4.30 -1.77
CA GLY A 39 -45.98 4.66 -2.39
C GLY A 39 -44.97 5.29 -1.41
N LEU A 40 -45.44 5.75 -0.24
CA LEU A 40 -44.59 6.21 0.85
C LEU A 40 -43.75 5.07 1.45
N SER A 41 -44.22 3.82 1.39
CA SER A 41 -43.47 2.63 1.80
C SER A 41 -42.18 2.47 1.00
N ILE A 42 -42.26 2.62 -0.33
CA ILE A 42 -41.11 2.55 -1.25
C ILE A 42 -40.12 3.68 -0.96
N LEU A 43 -40.61 4.88 -0.63
CA LEU A 43 -39.77 6.01 -0.28
C LEU A 43 -39.04 5.78 1.06
N ILE A 44 -39.71 5.23 2.06
CA ILE A 44 -39.09 4.84 3.33
C ILE A 44 -38.03 3.75 3.10
N ASP A 45 -38.29 2.79 2.21
CA ASP A 45 -37.31 1.77 1.85
C ASP A 45 -36.06 2.39 1.22
N LEU A 46 -36.22 3.29 0.26
CA LEU A 46 -35.08 3.98 -0.38
C LEU A 46 -34.27 4.80 0.63
N LEU A 47 -34.94 5.53 1.53
CA LEU A 47 -34.27 6.28 2.60
C LEU A 47 -33.57 5.37 3.61
N SER A 48 -34.17 4.22 3.92
CA SER A 48 -33.57 3.22 4.82
C SER A 48 -32.31 2.61 4.18
N TYR A 49 -32.34 2.29 2.88
CA TYR A 49 -31.16 1.85 2.15
C TYR A 49 -30.08 2.93 2.13
N ASN A 50 -30.42 4.18 1.82
CA ASN A 50 -29.46 5.28 1.83
C ASN A 50 -28.80 5.44 3.20
N THR A 51 -29.60 5.41 4.27
CA THR A 51 -29.10 5.50 5.66
C THR A 51 -28.20 4.31 6.00
N HIS A 52 -28.59 3.09 5.63
CA HIS A 52 -27.79 1.89 5.84
C HIS A 52 -26.42 1.98 5.14
N TYR A 53 -26.38 2.44 3.89
CA TYR A 53 -25.13 2.68 3.16
C TYR A 53 -24.26 3.74 3.82
N LEU A 54 -24.84 4.86 4.25
CA LEU A 54 -24.10 5.92 4.93
C LEU A 54 -23.52 5.44 6.26
N SER A 55 -24.30 4.70 7.05
CA SER A 55 -23.84 4.09 8.30
C SER A 55 -22.69 3.11 8.07
N TYR A 56 -22.77 2.27 7.04
CA TYR A 56 -21.69 1.36 6.66
C TYR A 56 -20.41 2.13 6.27
N ILE A 57 -20.52 3.14 5.40
CA ILE A 57 -19.37 3.95 4.97
C ILE A 57 -18.77 4.71 6.16
N ALA A 58 -19.59 5.25 7.06
CA ALA A 58 -19.13 5.95 8.25
C ALA A 58 -18.37 5.00 9.20
N ASN A 59 -18.90 3.80 9.45
CA ASN A 59 -18.23 2.80 10.29
C ASN A 59 -16.90 2.35 9.67
N MET A 60 -16.91 2.04 8.37
CA MET A 60 -15.70 1.63 7.64
C MET A 60 -14.63 2.73 7.68
N SER A 61 -15.02 3.97 7.36
CA SER A 61 -14.12 5.13 7.40
C SER A 61 -13.55 5.35 8.80
N THR A 62 -14.38 5.27 9.84
CA THR A 62 -13.95 5.46 11.24
C THR A 62 -12.98 4.38 11.68
N ASN A 63 -13.23 3.11 11.34
CA ASN A 63 -12.33 2.01 11.67
C ASN A 63 -10.97 2.19 10.97
N GLU A 64 -10.97 2.67 9.73
CA GLU A 64 -9.76 2.93 8.95
C GLU A 64 -8.97 4.17 9.41
N MET A 65 -9.50 4.99 10.33
CA MET A 65 -8.79 6.15 10.89
C MET A 65 -7.85 5.80 12.05
N TYR A 66 -8.07 4.67 12.74
CA TYR A 66 -7.28 4.27 13.90
C TYR A 66 -6.40 3.06 13.57
N LEU A 67 -5.16 3.08 14.04
CA LEU A 67 -4.17 2.04 13.72
C LEU A 67 -4.62 0.64 14.16
N ASP A 68 -5.26 0.54 15.33
CA ASP A 68 -5.65 -0.73 15.93
C ASP A 68 -6.89 -1.36 15.28
N SER A 69 -7.70 -0.56 14.57
CA SER A 69 -8.95 -1.01 13.92
C SER A 69 -8.91 -0.99 12.40
N ALA A 70 -7.88 -0.40 11.80
CA ALA A 70 -7.74 -0.35 10.34
C ALA A 70 -7.37 -1.72 9.78
N ASP A 71 -8.05 -2.14 8.71
CA ASP A 71 -7.81 -3.40 8.03
C ASP A 71 -7.05 -3.19 6.70
N ILE A 72 -7.25 -2.04 6.03
CA ILE A 72 -6.61 -1.76 4.76
C ILE A 72 -5.14 -1.39 4.97
N ARG A 73 -4.21 -2.23 4.48
CA ARG A 73 -2.76 -2.03 4.61
C ARG A 73 -2.29 -0.61 4.25
N ASN A 74 -2.83 -0.01 3.19
CA ASN A 74 -2.43 1.33 2.77
C ASN A 74 -2.76 2.40 3.83
N ASN A 75 -3.90 2.27 4.51
CA ASN A 75 -4.30 3.16 5.58
C ASN A 75 -3.43 2.95 6.83
N ILE A 76 -3.18 1.69 7.20
CA ILE A 76 -2.24 1.32 8.27
C ILE A 76 -0.86 1.95 8.03
N VAL A 77 -0.32 1.81 6.81
CA VAL A 77 0.99 2.39 6.42
C VAL A 77 0.95 3.92 6.51
N SER A 78 -0.13 4.56 6.08
CA SER A 78 -0.30 6.02 6.15
C SER A 78 -0.32 6.51 7.61
N ILE A 79 -1.07 5.83 8.48
CA ILE A 79 -1.15 6.15 9.91
C ILE A 79 0.20 5.92 10.59
N ALA A 80 0.85 4.78 10.33
CA ALA A 80 2.19 4.49 10.87
C ALA A 80 3.22 5.54 10.44
N LYS A 81 3.14 6.04 9.21
CA LYS A 81 4.01 7.10 8.71
C LYS A 81 3.86 8.40 9.50
N MET A 82 2.63 8.74 9.94
CA MET A 82 2.40 9.89 10.83
C MET A 82 3.07 9.72 12.20
N LEU A 83 3.21 8.48 12.67
CA LEU A 83 3.91 8.13 13.91
C LEU A 83 5.44 8.01 13.74
N GLY A 84 5.96 8.29 12.54
CA GLY A 84 7.39 8.20 12.23
C GLY A 84 7.89 6.80 11.88
N TYR A 85 6.99 5.82 11.70
CA TYR A 85 7.34 4.47 11.26
C TYR A 85 6.95 4.23 9.81
N THR A 86 7.92 3.89 8.97
CA THR A 86 7.67 3.45 7.59
C THR A 86 7.97 1.96 7.48
N PRO A 87 6.98 1.11 7.19
CA PRO A 87 7.22 -0.32 7.01
C PRO A 87 8.25 -0.59 5.91
N SER A 88 9.02 -1.66 6.07
CA SER A 88 10.02 -2.06 5.07
C SER A 88 9.36 -2.41 3.73
N SER A 89 10.02 -2.04 2.63
CA SER A 89 9.71 -2.54 1.29
C SER A 89 10.05 -4.04 1.18
N PRO A 90 9.66 -4.70 0.07
CA PRO A 90 10.29 -5.97 -0.32
C PRO A 90 11.81 -5.82 -0.27
N ARG A 91 12.49 -6.86 0.25
CA ARG A 91 13.96 -6.91 0.34
C ARG A 91 14.50 -7.84 -0.72
N ALA A 92 15.47 -7.37 -1.49
CA ALA A 92 16.18 -8.19 -2.46
C ALA A 92 17.04 -9.24 -1.73
N PRO A 93 16.93 -10.53 -2.07
CA PRO A 93 17.87 -11.55 -1.62
C PRO A 93 19.31 -11.18 -1.96
N ARG A 94 20.23 -11.52 -1.07
CA ARG A 94 21.65 -11.18 -1.18
C ARG A 94 22.51 -12.44 -1.16
N ALA A 95 23.57 -12.44 -1.96
CA ALA A 95 24.58 -13.49 -1.95
C ALA A 95 25.97 -12.86 -1.89
N SER A 96 26.88 -13.44 -1.11
CA SER A 96 28.30 -13.07 -1.11
C SER A 96 29.08 -14.13 -1.88
N ILE A 97 29.85 -13.71 -2.88
CA ILE A 97 30.67 -14.62 -3.70
C ILE A 97 32.10 -14.10 -3.87
N ASP A 98 33.02 -15.03 -4.07
CA ASP A 98 34.39 -14.74 -4.47
C ASP A 98 34.55 -15.04 -5.97
N ILE A 99 35.12 -14.10 -6.72
CA ILE A 99 35.28 -14.21 -8.17
C ILE A 99 36.76 -14.12 -8.52
N LEU A 100 37.29 -15.20 -9.07
CA LEU A 100 38.63 -15.26 -9.65
C LEU A 100 38.56 -14.85 -11.12
N VAL A 101 39.25 -13.78 -11.50
CA VAL A 101 39.35 -13.33 -12.90
C VAL A 101 40.64 -13.87 -13.52
N ASN A 102 40.49 -14.65 -14.59
CA ASN A 102 41.62 -15.17 -15.34
C ASN A 102 41.95 -14.25 -16.53
N GLY A 103 43.24 -14.06 -16.82
CA GLY A 103 43.71 -13.32 -18.00
C GLY A 103 43.57 -11.80 -17.95
N ALA A 104 43.37 -11.21 -16.76
CA ALA A 104 43.36 -9.75 -16.63
C ALA A 104 44.77 -9.17 -16.71
N ILE A 105 44.92 -8.05 -17.42
CA ILE A 105 46.20 -7.37 -17.65
C ILE A 105 46.02 -5.90 -17.22
N GLY A 106 46.87 -5.41 -16.33
CA GLY A 106 46.83 -4.02 -15.88
C GLY A 106 47.23 -3.86 -14.42
N SER A 107 47.18 -2.62 -13.91
CA SER A 107 47.39 -2.33 -12.49
C SER A 107 46.13 -2.55 -11.64
N SER A 108 44.95 -2.53 -12.25
CA SER A 108 43.66 -2.71 -11.57
C SER A 108 42.57 -3.19 -12.52
N VAL A 109 41.58 -3.89 -11.98
CA VAL A 109 40.36 -4.31 -12.69
C VAL A 109 39.15 -3.78 -11.94
N THR A 110 38.21 -3.19 -12.67
CA THR A 110 36.97 -2.65 -12.11
C THR A 110 35.77 -3.44 -12.61
N MET A 111 35.01 -4.00 -11.68
CA MET A 111 33.67 -4.53 -11.93
C MET A 111 32.67 -3.38 -11.80
N GLN A 112 32.02 -3.04 -12.90
CA GLN A 112 31.05 -1.94 -12.92
C GLN A 112 29.76 -2.33 -12.19
N LYS A 113 29.11 -1.33 -11.59
CA LYS A 113 27.75 -1.43 -11.08
C LYS A 113 26.83 -1.91 -12.18
N GLY A 114 25.94 -2.84 -11.84
CA GLY A 114 25.03 -3.43 -12.82
C GLY A 114 25.60 -4.66 -13.53
N THR A 115 26.77 -5.17 -13.15
CA THR A 115 27.29 -6.45 -13.67
C THR A 115 26.30 -7.55 -13.33
N VAL A 116 25.91 -8.34 -14.33
CA VAL A 116 24.84 -9.34 -14.19
C VAL A 116 25.41 -10.73 -13.96
N PHE A 117 24.84 -11.42 -12.98
CA PHE A 117 25.08 -12.84 -12.68
C PHE A 117 23.76 -13.59 -12.78
N THR A 118 23.78 -14.81 -13.30
CA THR A 118 22.61 -15.67 -13.36
C THR A 118 22.84 -16.92 -12.53
N THR A 119 21.78 -17.40 -11.90
CA THR A 119 21.77 -18.68 -11.18
C THR A 119 20.46 -19.38 -11.43
N THR A 120 20.47 -20.70 -11.42
CA THR A 120 19.26 -21.51 -11.61
C THR A 120 18.98 -22.26 -10.33
N VAL A 121 17.79 -22.07 -9.76
CA VAL A 121 17.29 -22.82 -8.59
C VAL A 121 16.00 -23.51 -9.00
N ASP A 122 15.92 -24.82 -8.86
CA ASP A 122 14.73 -25.62 -9.20
C ASP A 122 14.15 -25.36 -10.61
N LYS A 123 15.04 -25.19 -11.60
CA LYS A 123 14.72 -24.87 -13.01
C LYS A 123 14.14 -23.47 -13.25
N ILE A 124 14.22 -22.58 -12.27
CA ILE A 124 13.89 -21.16 -12.41
C ILE A 124 15.19 -20.36 -12.43
N ASP A 125 15.35 -19.52 -13.45
CA ASP A 125 16.50 -18.64 -13.60
C ASP A 125 16.28 -17.33 -12.84
N TYR A 126 17.26 -16.99 -12.02
CA TYR A 126 17.30 -15.75 -11.23
C TYR A 126 18.46 -14.89 -11.67
N GLN A 127 18.24 -13.58 -11.65
CA GLN A 127 19.23 -12.58 -12.00
C GLN A 127 19.71 -11.85 -10.75
N TYR A 128 21.01 -11.71 -10.64
CA TYR A 128 21.69 -10.98 -9.59
C TYR A 128 22.55 -9.86 -10.19
N THR A 129 22.72 -8.78 -9.45
CA THR A 129 23.49 -7.62 -9.88
C THR A 129 24.32 -6.98 -8.77
N THR A 130 25.39 -6.30 -9.15
CA THR A 130 26.22 -5.48 -8.25
C THR A 130 25.64 -4.08 -8.10
N ASN A 131 25.57 -3.58 -6.86
CA ASN A 131 25.03 -2.24 -6.59
C ASN A 131 26.09 -1.12 -6.59
N SER A 132 27.39 -1.47 -6.69
CA SER A 132 28.50 -0.52 -6.67
C SER A 132 29.61 -0.95 -7.62
N ASP A 133 30.41 0.03 -8.04
CA ASP A 133 31.67 -0.23 -8.73
C ASP A 133 32.68 -0.79 -7.73
N ILE A 134 33.26 -1.95 -8.03
CA ILE A 134 34.28 -2.59 -7.18
C ILE A 134 35.57 -2.64 -7.98
N THR A 135 36.63 -2.03 -7.47
CA THR A 135 37.95 -2.04 -8.11
C THR A 135 38.93 -2.85 -7.27
N ILE A 136 39.65 -3.76 -7.92
CA ILE A 136 40.69 -4.58 -7.30
C ILE A 136 42.04 -4.36 -7.98
N ALA A 137 43.12 -4.55 -7.22
CA ALA A 137 44.48 -4.66 -7.74
C ALA A 137 44.95 -6.11 -7.57
N PRO A 138 45.82 -6.62 -8.47
CA PRO A 138 46.27 -8.00 -8.38
C PRO A 138 47.15 -8.23 -7.14
N VAL A 139 46.92 -9.36 -6.46
CA VAL A 139 47.79 -9.85 -5.39
C VAL A 139 48.52 -11.08 -5.93
N ASN A 140 49.86 -11.03 -5.97
CA ASN A 140 50.69 -12.10 -6.54
C ASN A 140 50.34 -12.48 -8.00
N GLY A 141 49.90 -11.50 -8.80
CA GLY A 141 49.48 -11.71 -10.19
C GLY A 141 48.10 -12.35 -10.36
N VAL A 142 47.37 -12.55 -9.26
CA VAL A 142 46.01 -13.09 -9.24
C VAL A 142 45.01 -11.96 -8.97
N TYR A 143 43.95 -11.90 -9.78
CA TYR A 143 42.87 -10.93 -9.64
C TYR A 143 41.67 -11.63 -9.01
N THR A 144 41.46 -11.41 -7.71
CA THR A 144 40.32 -11.92 -6.96
C THR A 144 39.45 -10.78 -6.45
N PHE A 145 38.16 -10.85 -6.75
CA PHE A 145 37.16 -10.10 -6.01
C PHE A 145 36.70 -10.96 -4.84
N GLU A 146 36.97 -10.51 -3.62
CA GLU A 146 36.60 -11.22 -2.40
C GLU A 146 35.33 -10.59 -1.80
N ASN A 147 34.43 -11.43 -1.29
CA ASN A 147 33.19 -11.06 -0.60
C ASN A 147 32.33 -10.03 -1.35
N VAL A 148 32.12 -10.25 -2.65
CA VAL A 148 31.25 -9.40 -3.48
C VAL A 148 29.80 -9.68 -3.12
N THR A 149 29.11 -8.68 -2.58
CA THR A 149 27.66 -8.76 -2.32
C THR A 149 26.88 -8.51 -3.61
N LEU A 150 26.12 -9.52 -4.02
CA LEU A 150 25.17 -9.48 -5.12
C LEU A 150 23.75 -9.30 -4.58
N TYR A 151 22.92 -8.60 -5.34
CA TYR A 151 21.51 -8.34 -5.04
C TYR A 151 20.65 -8.93 -6.14
N GLU A 152 19.60 -9.67 -5.78
CA GLU A 152 18.65 -10.17 -6.77
C GLU A 152 17.88 -9.01 -7.42
N GLY A 153 17.70 -9.10 -8.74
CA GLY A 153 16.89 -8.19 -9.52
C GLY A 153 17.65 -7.49 -10.64
N THR A 154 17.02 -6.45 -11.16
CA THR A 154 17.50 -5.68 -12.32
C THR A 154 17.71 -4.23 -11.91
N LEU A 155 18.86 -3.67 -12.30
CA LEU A 155 19.14 -2.26 -12.08
C LEU A 155 18.27 -1.41 -13.03
N VAL A 156 17.38 -0.60 -12.45
CA VAL A 156 16.50 0.32 -13.19
C VAL A 156 16.83 1.76 -12.79
N THR A 157 16.96 2.65 -13.77
CA THR A 157 17.23 4.07 -13.54
C THR A 157 16.06 4.90 -14.05
N PHE A 158 15.48 5.72 -13.17
CA PHE A 158 14.46 6.70 -13.51
C PHE A 158 15.10 8.10 -13.55
N LYS A 159 14.81 8.85 -14.61
CA LYS A 159 15.28 10.24 -14.76
C LYS A 159 14.08 11.18 -14.65
N TYR A 160 14.21 12.19 -13.80
CA TYR A 160 13.19 13.23 -13.61
C TYR A 160 13.83 14.60 -13.83
N THR A 161 13.04 15.53 -14.38
CA THR A 161 13.44 16.94 -14.47
C THR A 161 13.04 17.63 -13.18
N ALA A 162 14.00 18.12 -12.41
CA ALA A 162 13.75 18.90 -11.20
C ALA A 162 13.55 20.38 -11.55
N ASP A 163 12.49 20.98 -11.01
CA ASP A 163 12.25 22.41 -11.04
C ASP A 163 12.40 22.97 -9.62
N ALA A 164 13.43 23.77 -9.38
CA ALA A 164 13.71 24.33 -8.05
C ALA A 164 12.72 25.44 -7.64
N THR A 165 11.85 25.88 -8.56
CA THR A 165 10.84 26.90 -8.27
C THR A 165 9.53 26.30 -7.74
N ASP A 166 9.31 25.00 -7.93
CA ASP A 166 8.12 24.28 -7.48
C ASP A 166 8.42 23.46 -6.22
N SER A 167 7.95 23.94 -5.06
CA SER A 167 8.10 23.24 -3.79
C SER A 167 7.21 22.00 -3.64
N ASP A 168 6.17 21.85 -4.48
CA ASP A 168 5.21 20.76 -4.42
C ASP A 168 5.59 19.58 -5.35
N GLN A 169 6.70 19.70 -6.08
CA GLN A 169 7.16 18.66 -7.00
C GLN A 169 7.47 17.35 -6.27
N ARG A 170 6.82 16.26 -6.69
CA ARG A 170 7.01 14.90 -6.14
C ARG A 170 7.64 13.97 -7.17
N PHE A 171 8.64 13.22 -6.74
CA PHE A 171 9.27 12.17 -7.54
C PHE A 171 8.82 10.80 -7.04
N LEU A 172 8.05 10.09 -7.88
CA LEU A 172 7.48 8.79 -7.54
C LEU A 172 8.25 7.68 -8.25
N ILE A 173 8.69 6.68 -7.49
CA ILE A 173 9.24 5.44 -8.05
C ILE A 173 8.05 4.58 -8.53
N PRO A 174 7.94 4.27 -9.83
CA PRO A 174 6.77 3.57 -10.37
C PRO A 174 6.79 2.06 -10.10
N SER A 175 7.88 1.51 -9.58
CA SER A 175 8.02 0.07 -9.29
C SER A 175 7.52 -0.28 -7.90
N ILE A 176 6.54 -1.18 -7.83
CA ILE A 176 5.99 -1.71 -6.57
C ILE A 176 6.95 -2.68 -5.85
N SER A 177 7.93 -3.23 -6.56
CA SER A 177 8.90 -4.20 -6.05
C SER A 177 10.26 -3.58 -5.75
N ALA A 178 10.36 -2.25 -5.74
CA ALA A 178 11.60 -1.55 -5.42
C ALA A 178 11.99 -1.80 -3.96
N ASP A 179 13.22 -2.27 -3.74
CA ASP A 179 13.82 -2.32 -2.42
C ASP A 179 14.36 -0.91 -2.08
N THR A 180 13.86 -0.30 -1.00
CA THR A 180 14.27 1.03 -0.57
C THR A 180 15.62 1.06 0.17
N SER A 181 16.26 -0.11 0.41
CA SER A 181 17.58 -0.19 1.06
C SER A 181 18.77 -0.29 0.10
N THR A 182 18.53 -0.43 -1.20
CA THR A 182 19.57 -0.62 -2.22
C THR A 182 19.69 0.62 -3.09
#